data_AF-L8GGN2-F1
#
_entry.id   AF-L8GGN2-F1
#
_cell.length_a   1.000
_cell.length_b   1.000
_cell.length_c   1.000
_cell.angle_alpha   90.00
_cell.angle_beta   90.00
_cell.angle_gamma   90.00
#
_symmetry.space_group_name_H-M   'P 1'
#
loop_
_entity.id
_entity.type
_entity.pdbx_description
1 polymer ?
#
loop_
_entity_poly.entity_id
_entity_poly.type
_entity_poly.pdbx_seq_one_letter_code
_entity_poly.pdbx_strand_id
1 'polypeptide(L)'
;MKEMREEFASVGDYVLHHKFKYPFDIQANLHQGKKFVIPPPADVENDRYVWVLNDFPYALGDEIDHYLLWSLRPFPEPKIESIIRDHVDSRAIDCVYFTNPPVLRSVPNVSHVHIMTHPLSPPHLEI
;
A
#
# COMPACT_ATOMS: atom_id res chain seq x y z
N MET A 1 1.94 4.97 -14.57
CA MET A 1 2.15 6.31 -13.95
C MET A 1 1.60 7.46 -14.78
N LYS A 2 1.86 7.52 -16.09
CA LYS A 2 1.39 8.62 -16.97
C LYS A 2 -0.15 8.69 -17.05
N GLU A 3 -0.80 7.57 -17.39
CA GLU A 3 -2.27 7.45 -17.50
C GLU A 3 -2.99 7.81 -16.19
N MET A 4 -2.50 7.32 -15.05
CA MET A 4 -3.03 7.66 -13.73
C MET A 4 -3.06 9.18 -13.47
N ARG A 5 -1.98 9.89 -13.81
CA ARG A 5 -1.85 11.34 -13.58
C ARG A 5 -2.62 12.17 -14.60
N GLU A 6 -3.04 11.57 -15.71
CA GLU A 6 -3.92 12.18 -16.70
C GLU A 6 -5.37 12.16 -16.20
N GLU A 7 -5.79 11.07 -15.55
CA GLU A 7 -7.17 10.90 -15.07
C GLU A 7 -7.45 11.47 -13.67
N PHE A 8 -6.52 11.30 -12.72
CA PHE A 8 -6.72 11.65 -11.31
C PHE A 8 -5.92 12.88 -10.90
N ALA A 9 -6.50 13.68 -10.01
CA ALA A 9 -5.89 14.90 -9.48
C ALA A 9 -4.58 14.61 -8.73
N SER A 10 -4.49 13.45 -8.07
CA SER A 10 -3.27 12.95 -7.43
C SER A 10 -3.15 11.42 -7.49
N VAL A 11 -1.94 10.92 -7.20
CA VAL A 11 -1.71 9.48 -6.97
C VAL A 11 -2.51 8.98 -5.77
N GLY A 12 -2.72 9.84 -4.75
CA GLY A 12 -3.54 9.51 -3.60
C GLY A 12 -4.99 9.25 -3.99
N ASP A 13 -5.57 10.09 -4.84
CA ASP A 13 -6.94 9.91 -5.34
C ASP A 13 -7.08 8.60 -6.12
N TYR A 14 -6.08 8.29 -6.96
CA TYR A 14 -6.05 7.01 -7.66
C TYR A 14 -6.04 5.82 -6.71
N VAL A 15 -5.21 5.84 -5.65
CA VAL A 15 -5.14 4.77 -4.64
C VAL A 15 -6.46 4.65 -3.88
N LEU A 16 -7.01 5.77 -3.39
CA LEU A 16 -8.27 5.79 -2.66
C LEU A 16 -9.43 5.25 -3.50
N HIS A 17 -9.48 5.56 -4.79
CA HIS A 17 -10.50 5.02 -5.68
C HIS A 17 -10.24 3.54 -6.01
N HIS A 18 -9.06 3.18 -6.50
CA HIS A 18 -8.82 1.85 -7.06
C HIS A 18 -8.64 0.77 -5.99
N LYS A 19 -7.99 1.11 -4.87
CA LYS A 19 -7.73 0.17 -3.78
C LYS A 19 -8.83 0.23 -2.72
N PHE A 20 -9.30 1.42 -2.32
CA PHE A 20 -10.35 1.57 -1.30
C PHE A 20 -11.78 1.74 -1.85
N LYS A 21 -11.98 1.80 -3.18
CA LYS A 21 -13.32 1.90 -3.80
C LYS A 21 -14.12 3.13 -3.35
N TYR A 22 -13.44 4.20 -2.91
CA TYR A 22 -14.13 5.45 -2.63
C TYR A 22 -14.62 6.11 -3.92
N PRO A 23 -15.79 6.78 -3.89
CA PRO A 23 -16.28 7.52 -5.04
C PRO A 23 -15.37 8.72 -5.33
N PHE A 24 -15.36 9.16 -6.59
CA PHE A 24 -14.70 10.39 -7.01
C PHE A 24 -15.74 11.38 -7.55
N ASP A 25 -15.33 12.64 -7.62
CA ASP A 25 -16.06 13.69 -8.31
C ASP A 25 -15.13 14.36 -9.35
N ILE A 26 -15.71 15.14 -10.25
CA ILE A 26 -15.04 15.88 -11.31
C ILE A 26 -15.38 17.35 -11.14
N GLN A 27 -14.44 18.12 -10.58
CA GLN A 27 -14.59 19.57 -10.50
C GLN A 27 -13.75 20.23 -11.60
N ALA A 28 -14.41 20.59 -12.70
CA ALA A 28 -13.79 21.18 -13.89
C ALA A 28 -12.90 22.39 -13.58
N ASN A 29 -13.29 23.22 -12.60
CA ASN A 29 -12.60 24.48 -12.28
C ASN A 29 -11.48 24.35 -11.24
N LEU A 30 -11.50 23.33 -10.37
CA LEU A 30 -10.56 23.18 -9.25
C LEU A 30 -9.42 22.20 -9.55
N HIS A 31 -9.70 21.16 -10.33
CA HIS A 31 -8.75 20.09 -10.65
C HIS A 31 -8.54 19.91 -12.16
N GLN A 32 -8.81 20.95 -12.95
CA GLN A 32 -8.66 20.92 -14.42
C GLN A 32 -9.43 19.75 -15.07
N GLY A 33 -10.60 19.40 -14.52
CA GLY A 33 -11.41 18.28 -15.01
C GLY A 33 -10.92 16.89 -14.59
N LYS A 34 -9.91 16.78 -13.71
CA LYS A 34 -9.46 15.49 -13.18
C LYS A 34 -10.34 14.98 -12.05
N LYS A 35 -10.39 13.65 -11.90
CA LYS A 35 -11.08 12.93 -10.82
C LYS A 35 -10.37 13.19 -9.50
N PHE A 36 -11.10 13.55 -8.45
CA PHE A 36 -10.57 13.66 -7.08
C PHE A 36 -11.48 12.91 -6.12
N VAL A 37 -10.89 12.35 -5.05
CA VAL A 37 -11.63 11.58 -4.05
C VAL A 37 -11.82 12.44 -2.81
N ILE A 38 -13.04 12.45 -2.28
CA ILE A 38 -13.32 12.98 -0.95
C ILE A 38 -13.23 11.79 0.01
N PRO A 39 -12.13 11.61 0.76
CA PRO A 39 -12.02 10.52 1.71
C PRO A 39 -13.09 10.67 2.81
N PRO A 40 -13.47 9.58 3.49
CA PRO A 40 -14.37 9.67 4.62
C PRO A 40 -13.80 10.62 5.68
N PRO A 41 -14.68 11.26 6.47
CA PRO A 41 -14.27 12.10 7.59
C PRO A 41 -13.23 11.42 8.49
N ALA A 42 -12.35 12.24 9.04
CA ALA A 42 -11.24 11.86 9.91
C ALA A 42 -11.65 11.04 11.15
N ASP A 43 -12.90 11.13 11.58
CA ASP A 43 -13.48 10.50 12.76
C ASP A 43 -14.13 9.14 12.47
N VAL A 44 -14.23 8.72 11.21
CA VAL A 44 -14.69 7.37 10.87
C VAL A 44 -13.62 6.36 11.29
N GLU A 45 -13.99 5.42 12.16
CA GLU A 45 -13.14 4.36 12.70
C GLU A 45 -12.39 3.65 11.56
N ASN A 46 -11.06 3.75 11.60
CA ASN A 46 -10.23 3.68 10.40
C ASN A 46 -9.30 2.48 10.37
N ASP A 47 -9.81 1.33 10.81
CA ASP A 47 -9.09 0.05 10.76
C ASP A 47 -9.07 -0.56 9.36
N ARG A 48 -9.65 0.13 8.36
CA ARG A 48 -9.68 -0.34 6.99
C ARG A 48 -8.27 -0.29 6.39
N TYR A 49 -7.86 -1.43 5.84
CA TYR A 49 -6.62 -1.56 5.10
C TYR A 49 -6.80 -2.35 3.81
N VAL A 50 -5.78 -2.28 2.95
CA VAL A 50 -5.70 -3.07 1.72
C VAL A 50 -4.29 -3.65 1.62
N TRP A 51 -4.19 -4.98 1.62
CA TRP A 51 -2.96 -5.74 1.35
C TRP A 51 -2.91 -6.12 -0.12
N VAL A 52 -1.90 -5.66 -0.87
CA VAL A 52 -1.77 -5.93 -2.31
C VAL A 52 -0.30 -6.05 -2.71
N LEU A 53 -0.01 -6.83 -3.75
CA LEU A 53 1.30 -6.81 -4.40
C LEU A 53 1.57 -5.41 -4.96
N ASN A 54 2.80 -4.93 -4.82
CA ASN A 54 3.21 -3.62 -5.33
C ASN A 54 3.25 -3.67 -6.86
N ASP A 55 2.45 -2.83 -7.51
CA ASP A 55 2.40 -2.70 -8.96
C ASP A 55 3.75 -2.23 -9.56
N PHE A 56 4.60 -1.60 -8.73
CA PHE A 56 5.94 -1.12 -9.09
C PHE A 56 6.96 -1.54 -8.02
N PRO A 57 7.35 -2.82 -7.98
CA PRO A 57 8.28 -3.32 -6.99
C PRO A 57 9.66 -2.67 -7.13
N TYR A 58 10.46 -2.73 -6.08
CA TYR A 58 11.86 -2.31 -6.16
C TYR A 58 12.63 -3.37 -6.96
N ALA A 59 13.83 -3.01 -7.42
CA ALA A 59 14.74 -3.98 -8.04
C ALA A 59 15.29 -4.92 -6.97
N LEU A 60 14.51 -5.95 -6.63
CA LEU A 60 14.80 -6.99 -5.65
C LEU A 60 15.14 -8.29 -6.39
N GLY A 61 15.62 -9.30 -5.65
CA GLY A 61 15.82 -10.64 -6.22
C GLY A 61 14.49 -11.28 -6.63
N ASP A 62 14.52 -12.19 -7.59
CA ASP A 62 13.33 -12.80 -8.20
C ASP A 62 12.45 -13.58 -7.21
N GLU A 63 12.98 -13.94 -6.05
CA GLU A 63 12.26 -14.66 -4.98
C GLU A 63 11.65 -13.74 -3.92
N ILE A 64 11.82 -12.42 -4.05
CA ILE A 64 11.30 -11.45 -3.07
C ILE A 64 10.02 -10.82 -3.63
N ASP A 65 8.90 -11.16 -3.02
CA ASP A 65 7.66 -10.44 -3.24
C ASP A 65 7.67 -9.11 -2.47
N HIS A 66 7.14 -8.06 -3.09
CA HIS A 66 7.00 -6.74 -2.50
C HIS A 66 5.51 -6.39 -2.39
N TYR A 67 4.95 -6.46 -1.19
CA TYR A 67 3.59 -6.05 -0.89
C TYR A 67 3.52 -4.62 -0.34
N LEU A 68 2.34 -4.03 -0.47
CA LEU A 68 1.95 -2.79 0.17
C LEU A 68 0.75 -3.03 1.09
N LEU A 69 0.88 -2.60 2.33
CA LEU A 69 -0.24 -2.45 3.25
C LEU A 69 -0.68 -0.99 3.22
N TRP A 70 -1.76 -0.70 2.49
CA TRP A 70 -2.37 0.63 2.44
C TRP A 70 -3.34 0.84 3.60
N SER A 71 -3.34 2.03 4.18
CA SER A 71 -4.33 2.47 5.17
C SER A 71 -4.59 3.97 5.01
N LEU A 72 -5.75 4.45 5.48
CA LEU A 72 -6.05 5.88 5.42
C LEU A 72 -5.24 6.68 6.46
N ARG A 73 -4.78 6.00 7.52
CA ARG A 73 -3.91 6.54 8.56
C ARG A 73 -2.80 5.57 8.92
N PRO A 74 -1.64 6.07 9.37
CA PRO A 74 -0.59 5.21 9.90
C PRO A 74 -1.13 4.35 11.04
N PHE A 75 -0.89 3.06 10.96
CA PHE A 75 -1.14 2.16 12.06
C PHE A 75 0.03 2.16 13.05
N PRO A 76 -0.23 1.94 14.35
CA PRO A 76 0.83 1.63 15.29
C PRO A 76 1.47 0.28 14.94
N GLU A 77 2.75 0.14 15.25
CA GLU A 77 3.55 -1.05 14.92
C GLU A 77 2.89 -2.38 15.34
N PRO A 78 2.33 -2.54 16.55
CA PRO A 78 1.66 -3.80 16.93
C PRO A 78 0.49 -4.20 16.03
N LYS A 79 -0.22 -3.22 15.45
CA LYS A 79 -1.31 -3.48 14.50
C LYS A 79 -0.77 -3.93 13.14
N ILE A 80 0.32 -3.31 12.67
CA ILE A 80 1.01 -3.71 11.43
C ILE A 80 1.49 -5.16 11.55
N GLU A 81 2.17 -5.49 12.63
CA GLU A 81 2.66 -6.85 12.88
C GLU A 81 1.52 -7.86 12.97
N SER A 82 0.39 -7.49 13.58
CA SER A 82 -0.79 -8.36 13.61
C SER A 82 -1.32 -8.66 12.21
N ILE A 83 -1.45 -7.64 11.36
CA ILE A 83 -1.90 -7.80 9.98
C ILE A 83 -0.91 -8.67 9.18
N ILE A 84 0.40 -8.48 9.38
CA ILE A 84 1.43 -9.31 8.73
C ILE A 84 1.28 -10.78 9.13
N ARG A 85 1.10 -11.07 10.43
CA ARG A 85 0.88 -12.45 10.90
C ARG A 85 -0.38 -13.09 10.32
N ASP A 86 -1.41 -12.30 10.00
CA ASP A 86 -2.63 -12.81 9.36
C ASP A 86 -2.41 -13.15 7.86
N HIS A 87 -1.39 -12.58 7.22
CA HIS A 87 -1.11 -12.75 5.78
C HIS A 87 0.11 -13.63 5.48
N VAL A 88 1.02 -13.80 6.44
CA VAL A 88 2.33 -14.44 6.25
C VAL A 88 2.49 -15.59 7.25
N ASP A 89 2.65 -16.83 6.73
CA ASP A 89 3.04 -17.97 7.58
C ASP A 89 4.53 -17.89 7.87
N SER A 90 4.89 -17.42 9.07
CA SER A 90 6.27 -17.26 9.50
C SER A 90 7.07 -18.55 9.59
N ARG A 91 6.44 -19.73 9.44
CA ARG A 91 7.12 -21.02 9.36
C ARG A 91 7.61 -21.34 7.94
N ALA A 92 7.14 -20.59 6.95
CA ALA A 92 7.43 -20.82 5.53
C ALA A 92 7.96 -19.58 4.82
N ILE A 93 7.84 -18.39 5.42
CA ILE A 93 8.13 -17.11 4.77
C ILE A 93 8.86 -16.18 5.75
N ASP A 94 10.03 -15.72 5.34
CA ASP A 94 10.72 -14.60 5.98
C ASP A 94 10.08 -13.28 5.55
N CYS A 95 9.95 -12.34 6.49
CA CYS A 95 9.27 -11.08 6.26
C CYS A 95 9.99 -9.90 6.93
N VAL A 96 10.19 -8.83 6.17
CA VAL A 96 10.62 -7.52 6.69
C VAL A 96 9.68 -6.43 6.22
N TYR A 97 9.46 -5.40 7.04
CA TYR A 97 8.60 -4.27 6.65
C TYR A 97 9.20 -2.94 7.06
N PHE A 98 8.82 -1.87 6.35
CA PHE A 98 9.23 -0.51 6.66
C PHE A 98 8.25 0.51 6.09
N THR A 99 8.29 1.74 6.62
CA THR A 99 7.63 2.89 6.01
C THR A 99 8.69 3.82 5.43
N ASN A 100 8.45 4.36 4.24
CA ASN A 100 9.36 5.35 3.68
C ASN A 100 9.33 6.63 4.54
N PRO A 101 10.50 7.24 4.83
CA PRO A 101 10.55 8.51 5.53
C PRO A 101 9.78 9.58 4.72
N PRO A 102 9.24 10.63 5.36
CA PRO A 102 8.37 11.62 4.71
C PRO A 102 8.91 12.17 3.38
N VAL A 103 10.23 12.45 3.33
CA VAL A 103 10.91 13.00 2.16
C VAL A 103 11.01 12.04 0.96
N LEU A 104 10.85 10.73 1.18
CA LEU A 104 10.92 9.69 0.15
C LEU A 104 9.55 9.09 -0.20
N ARG A 105 8.47 9.57 0.44
CA ARG A 105 7.12 9.06 0.16
C ARG A 105 6.60 9.54 -1.18
N SER A 106 6.34 8.60 -2.07
CA SER A 106 5.75 8.89 -3.39
C SER A 106 4.26 9.23 -3.33
N VAL A 107 3.54 8.75 -2.30
CA VAL A 107 2.11 9.02 -2.06
C VAL A 107 1.94 9.60 -0.66
N PRO A 108 2.09 10.92 -0.47
CA PRO A 108 2.14 11.52 0.87
C PRO A 108 0.79 11.50 1.59
N ASN A 109 -0.32 11.48 0.83
CA ASN A 109 -1.68 11.63 1.35
C ASN A 109 -2.37 10.30 1.70
N VAL A 110 -1.70 9.16 1.50
CA VAL A 110 -2.24 7.82 1.86
C VAL A 110 -1.13 7.04 2.55
N SER A 111 -1.42 6.50 3.74
CA SER A 111 -0.44 5.74 4.50
C SER A 111 -0.19 4.39 3.85
N HIS A 112 1.08 3.97 3.83
CA HIS A 112 1.47 2.67 3.32
C HIS A 112 2.73 2.16 4.01
N VAL A 113 2.73 0.85 4.26
CA VAL A 113 3.90 0.09 4.71
C VAL A 113 4.35 -0.79 3.57
N HIS A 114 5.65 -0.80 3.30
CA HIS A 114 6.30 -1.73 2.38
C HIS A 114 6.62 -3.02 3.13
N ILE A 115 6.27 -4.15 2.54
CA ILE A 115 6.45 -5.47 3.13
C ILE A 115 7.14 -6.33 2.09
N MET A 116 8.30 -6.87 2.46
CA MET A 116 9.09 -7.77 1.62
C MET A 116 8.98 -9.17 2.20
N THR A 117 8.67 -10.14 1.36
CA THR A 117 8.58 -11.55 1.77
C THR A 117 9.46 -12.42 0.90
N HIS A 118 10.13 -13.39 1.51
CA HIS A 118 10.97 -14.37 0.84
C HIS A 118 10.60 -15.77 1.34
N PRO A 119 10.36 -16.76 0.46
CA PRO A 119 10.13 -18.13 0.89
C PRO A 119 11.33 -18.68 1.64
N LEU A 120 11.11 -19.23 2.82
CA LEU A 120 12.14 -20.01 3.50
C LEU A 120 12.50 -21.18 2.60
N SER A 121 13.79 -21.33 2.29
CA SER A 121 14.26 -22.55 1.66
C SER A 121 13.84 -23.73 2.55
N PRO A 122 13.27 -24.82 2.00
CA PRO A 122 13.08 -26.02 2.78
C PRO A 122 14.44 -26.37 3.40
N PRO A 123 14.50 -26.77 4.67
CA PRO A 123 15.76 -27.20 5.26
C PRO A 123 16.35 -28.23 4.30
N HIS A 124 17.54 -27.94 3.78
CA HIS A 124 18.21 -28.80 2.83
C HIS A 124 18.08 -30.23 3.36
N LEU A 125 17.39 -31.10 2.60
CA LEU A 125 17.55 -32.53 2.79
C LEU A 125 19.01 -32.78 2.46
N GLU A 126 19.86 -32.76 3.49
CA GLU A 126 21.20 -33.31 3.42
C GLU A 126 21.02 -34.77 2.99
N ILE A 127 21.32 -35.06 1.72
CA ILE A 127 21.44 -36.42 1.19
C ILE A 127 22.83 -36.94 1.56
#